data_AF-A0A6J4T1V6-F1
#
_entry.id   AF-A0A6J4T1V6-F1
#
_cell.length_a   1.000
_cell.length_b   1.000
_cell.length_c   1.000
_cell.angle_alpha   90.00
_cell.angle_beta   90.00
_cell.angle_gamma   90.00
#
_symmetry.space_group_name_H-M   'P 1'
#
loop_
_entity.id
_entity.type
_entity.pdbx_description
1 polymer ?
#
loop_
_entity_poly.entity_id
_entity_poly.type
_entity_poly.pdbx_seq_one_letter_code
_entity_poly.pdbx_strand_id
1 'polypeptide(L)'
;MDDRALARQLAFGRIGAGVGLLAVPGLVGSVWLGPDTASRPGVRVILRALGVRDIVLGLGLKTALDRDAPTRGWLEGGLAADGVDAAATLLAGDDLPASGRLLVGALASSGVVLGAWLRRSAETGPAAPEATEHDAALAGAASLTSP
;
A
#
# COMPACT_ATOMS: atom_id res chain seq x y z
N MET A 1 6.26 18.44 -2.24
CA MET A 1 6.15 17.78 -0.92
C MET A 1 7.26 16.75 -0.83
N ASP A 2 7.83 16.58 0.35
CA ASP A 2 8.81 15.53 0.65
C ASP A 2 8.12 14.16 0.65
N ASP A 3 8.69 13.17 -0.02
CA ASP A 3 8.17 11.79 -0.13
C ASP A 3 8.01 11.15 1.26
N ARG A 4 8.92 11.48 2.20
CA ARG A 4 8.85 11.01 3.58
C ARG A 4 7.66 11.60 4.33
N ALA A 5 7.33 12.87 4.07
CA ALA A 5 6.15 13.52 4.65
C ALA A 5 4.85 12.90 4.10
N LEU A 6 4.79 12.59 2.81
CA LEU A 6 3.64 11.90 2.19
C LEU A 6 3.45 10.49 2.76
N ALA A 7 4.52 9.70 2.87
CA ALA A 7 4.47 8.37 3.46
C ALA A 7 4.02 8.42 4.93
N ARG A 8 4.43 9.44 5.67
CA ARG A 8 4.01 9.66 7.06
C ARG A 8 2.52 10.01 7.15
N GLN A 9 2.01 10.88 6.26
CA GLN A 9 0.58 11.18 6.18
C GLN A 9 -0.24 9.93 5.84
N LEU A 10 0.22 9.12 4.88
CA LEU A 10 -0.41 7.85 4.53
C LEU A 10 -0.47 6.89 5.73
N ALA A 11 0.63 6.76 6.48
CA ALA A 11 0.69 5.93 7.67
C ALA A 11 -0.36 6.36 8.72
N PHE A 12 -0.45 7.66 9.02
CA PHE A 12 -1.46 8.17 9.95
C PHE A 12 -2.88 8.05 9.43
N GLY A 13 -3.11 8.26 8.12
CA GLY A 13 -4.40 8.07 7.49
C GLY A 13 -4.91 6.64 7.65
N ARG A 14 -4.04 5.64 7.40
CA ARG A 14 -4.36 4.22 7.61
C ARG A 14 -4.66 3.89 9.07
N ILE A 15 -3.85 4.39 10.00
CA ILE A 15 -4.10 4.19 11.44
C ILE A 15 -5.46 4.79 11.81
N GLY A 16 -5.75 6.02 11.40
CA GLY A 16 -7.02 6.69 11.69
C GLY A 16 -8.23 5.95 11.10
N ALA A 17 -8.16 5.57 9.83
CA ALA A 17 -9.22 4.80 9.17
C ALA A 17 -9.43 3.44 9.86
N GLY A 18 -8.34 2.74 10.17
CA GLY A 18 -8.39 1.45 10.84
C GLY A 18 -8.95 1.53 12.26
N VAL A 19 -8.59 2.57 13.02
CA VAL A 19 -9.20 2.85 14.34
C VAL A 19 -10.69 3.11 14.21
N GLY A 20 -11.12 3.87 13.21
CA GLY A 20 -12.55 4.11 12.94
C GLY A 20 -13.31 2.82 12.68
N LEU A 21 -12.79 1.97 11.79
CA LEU A 21 -13.36 0.65 11.48
C LEU A 21 -13.36 -0.30 12.68
N LEU A 22 -12.37 -0.21 13.56
CA LEU A 22 -12.27 -1.04 14.76
C LEU A 22 -13.24 -0.61 15.87
N ALA A 23 -13.24 0.69 16.18
CA ALA A 23 -13.95 1.27 17.33
C ALA A 23 -15.43 1.50 17.02
N VAL A 24 -15.74 2.03 15.83
CA VAL A 24 -17.08 2.45 15.43
C VAL A 24 -17.49 1.85 14.06
N PRO A 25 -17.44 0.50 13.89
CA PRO A 25 -17.71 -0.14 12.60
C PRO A 25 -19.10 0.14 12.05
N GLY A 26 -20.11 0.34 12.91
CA GLY A 26 -21.46 0.67 12.45
C GLY A 26 -21.53 2.02 11.75
N LEU A 27 -20.84 3.04 12.29
CA LEU A 27 -20.81 4.38 11.71
C LEU A 27 -20.04 4.38 10.39
N VAL A 28 -18.79 3.90 10.42
CA VAL A 28 -17.94 3.87 9.23
C VAL A 28 -18.52 2.96 8.16
N GLY A 29 -18.98 1.78 8.56
CA GLY A 29 -19.64 0.82 7.68
C GLY A 29 -20.92 1.36 7.05
N SER A 30 -21.69 2.22 7.74
CA SER A 30 -22.93 2.78 7.18
C SER A 30 -22.69 3.70 5.98
N VAL A 31 -21.57 4.43 5.98
CA VAL A 31 -21.16 5.29 4.86
C VAL A 31 -20.75 4.46 3.65
N TRP A 32 -20.09 3.32 3.89
CA TRP A 32 -19.56 2.46 2.84
C TRP A 32 -20.60 1.46 2.30
N LEU A 33 -21.25 0.72 3.20
CA LEU A 33 -22.10 -0.43 2.89
C LEU A 33 -23.61 -0.13 3.03
N GLY A 34 -23.96 1.07 3.50
CA GLY A 34 -25.33 1.42 3.89
C GLY A 34 -25.66 0.99 5.32
N PRO A 35 -26.63 1.67 5.96
CA PRO A 35 -26.95 1.46 7.38
C PRO A 35 -27.46 0.05 7.67
N ASP A 36 -28.27 -0.53 6.79
CA ASP A 36 -28.86 -1.86 6.98
C ASP A 36 -27.79 -2.96 6.97
N THR A 37 -26.87 -2.92 5.99
CA THR A 37 -25.78 -3.89 5.89
C THR A 37 -24.80 -3.73 7.05
N ALA A 38 -24.42 -2.51 7.41
CA ALA A 38 -23.50 -2.22 8.50
C ALA A 38 -24.06 -2.61 9.89
N SER A 39 -25.38 -2.73 10.01
CA SER A 39 -26.02 -3.18 11.25
C SER A 39 -25.77 -4.67 11.55
N ARG A 40 -25.46 -5.48 10.53
CA ARG A 40 -25.33 -6.94 10.66
C ARG A 40 -24.10 -7.32 11.51
N PRO A 41 -24.24 -8.20 12.54
CA PRO A 41 -23.14 -8.56 13.41
C PRO A 41 -21.91 -9.12 12.69
N GLY A 42 -22.11 -10.00 11.70
CA GLY A 42 -21.01 -10.56 10.89
C GLY A 42 -20.23 -9.50 10.12
N VAL A 43 -20.93 -8.50 9.56
CA VAL A 43 -20.30 -7.37 8.86
C VAL A 43 -19.42 -6.57 9.82
N ARG A 44 -19.88 -6.34 11.05
CA ARG A 44 -19.07 -5.63 12.07
C ARG A 44 -17.80 -6.38 12.46
N VAL A 45 -17.80 -7.71 12.43
CA VAL A 45 -16.57 -8.50 12.67
C VAL A 45 -15.58 -8.29 11.53
N ILE A 46 -16.05 -8.37 10.29
CA ILE A 46 -15.22 -8.15 9.10
C ILE A 46 -14.66 -6.72 9.08
N LEU A 47 -15.48 -5.70 9.33
CA LEU A 47 -15.03 -4.31 9.39
C LEU A 47 -13.93 -4.10 10.44
N ARG A 48 -14.04 -4.72 11.61
CA ARG A 48 -12.98 -4.66 12.62
C ARG A 48 -11.69 -5.34 12.17
N ALA A 49 -11.79 -6.48 11.50
CA ALA A 49 -10.63 -7.18 10.96
C ALA A 49 -9.90 -6.33 9.90
N LEU A 50 -10.66 -5.70 8.99
CA LEU A 50 -10.12 -4.72 8.05
C LEU A 50 -9.48 -3.54 8.78
N GLY A 51 -10.12 -3.04 9.84
CA GLY A 51 -9.57 -1.95 10.64
C GLY A 51 -8.25 -2.31 11.31
N VAL A 52 -8.12 -3.51 11.87
CA VAL A 52 -6.86 -4.01 12.46
C VAL A 52 -5.78 -4.15 11.39
N ARG A 53 -6.12 -4.64 10.18
CA ARG A 53 -5.18 -4.72 9.05
C ARG A 53 -4.60 -3.33 8.72
N ASP A 54 -5.43 -2.30 8.64
CA ASP A 54 -4.97 -0.95 8.32
C ASP A 54 -4.15 -0.30 9.45
N ILE A 55 -4.50 -0.59 10.71
CA ILE A 55 -3.66 -0.20 11.86
C ILE A 55 -2.28 -0.83 11.75
N VAL A 56 -2.19 -2.14 11.48
CA VAL A 56 -0.91 -2.85 11.37
C VAL A 56 -0.07 -2.31 10.21
N LEU A 57 -0.66 -2.13 9.04
CA LEU A 57 0.05 -1.58 7.87
C LEU A 57 0.55 -0.15 8.12
N GLY A 58 -0.29 0.70 8.72
CA GLY A 58 0.08 2.07 9.04
C GLY A 58 1.15 2.17 10.14
N LEU A 59 1.05 1.35 11.19
CA LEU A 59 2.08 1.27 12.23
C LEU A 59 3.39 0.72 11.69
N GLY A 60 3.34 -0.28 10.82
CA GLY A 60 4.52 -0.85 10.16
C GLY A 60 5.24 0.20 9.31
N LEU A 61 4.51 0.93 8.47
CA LEU A 61 5.07 2.02 7.67
C LEU A 61 5.65 3.13 8.54
N LYS A 62 4.91 3.60 9.55
CA LYS A 62 5.39 4.62 10.50
C LYS A 62 6.67 4.18 11.18
N THR A 63 6.72 2.94 11.67
CA THR A 63 7.87 2.39 12.37
C THR A 63 9.08 2.28 11.45
N ALA A 64 8.88 1.87 10.19
CA ALA A 64 9.96 1.84 9.20
C ALA A 64 10.51 3.26 8.94
N LEU A 65 9.64 4.26 8.77
CA LEU A 65 10.05 5.66 8.61
C LEU A 65 10.82 6.20 9.82
N ASP A 66 10.34 5.93 11.04
CA ASP A 66 10.97 6.41 12.27
C ASP A 66 12.36 5.78 12.51
N ARG A 67 12.62 4.59 11.95
CA ARG A 67 13.88 3.84 12.08
C ARG A 67 14.77 3.90 10.84
N ASP A 68 14.39 4.67 9.83
CA ASP A 68 15.06 4.72 8.52
C ASP A 68 15.23 3.32 7.88
N ALA A 69 14.25 2.45 8.12
CA ALA A 69 14.20 1.09 7.59
C ALA A 69 13.42 1.03 6.26
N PRO A 70 13.56 -0.04 5.45
CA PRO A 70 12.86 -0.18 4.19
C PRO A 70 11.33 -0.05 4.33
N THR A 71 10.73 0.91 3.62
CA THR A 71 9.29 1.20 3.63
C THR A 71 8.51 0.50 2.52
N ARG A 72 9.22 0.03 1.49
CA ARG A 72 8.64 -0.51 0.25
C ARG A 72 7.62 -1.62 0.49
N GLY A 73 7.94 -2.61 1.33
CA GLY A 73 7.02 -3.73 1.60
C GLY A 73 5.71 -3.30 2.27
N TRP A 74 5.75 -2.28 3.13
CA TRP A 74 4.54 -1.74 3.76
C TRP A 74 3.66 -0.97 2.78
N LEU A 75 4.29 -0.22 1.86
CA LEU A 75 3.60 0.50 0.79
C LEU A 75 2.96 -0.46 -0.22
N GLU A 76 3.70 -1.47 -0.66
CA GLU A 76 3.20 -2.49 -1.61
C GLU A 76 2.07 -3.32 -1.00
N GLY A 77 2.24 -3.78 0.25
CA GLY A 77 1.17 -4.52 0.96
C GLY A 77 -0.08 -3.68 1.19
N GLY A 78 0.10 -2.39 1.49
CA GLY A 78 -0.99 -1.42 1.56
C GLY A 78 -1.73 -1.27 0.24
N LEU A 79 -1.02 -1.09 -0.86
CA LEU A 79 -1.62 -0.99 -2.18
C LEU A 79 -2.41 -2.24 -2.54
N ALA A 80 -1.86 -3.42 -2.27
CA ALA A 80 -2.53 -4.68 -2.55
C ALA A 80 -3.86 -4.76 -1.80
N ALA A 81 -3.89 -4.36 -0.52
CA ALA A 81 -5.11 -4.30 0.27
C ALA A 81 -6.13 -3.31 -0.32
N ASP A 82 -5.71 -2.09 -0.65
CA ASP A 82 -6.59 -1.06 -1.22
C ASP A 82 -7.16 -1.50 -2.59
N GLY A 83 -6.34 -2.18 -3.40
CA GLY A 83 -6.75 -2.73 -4.70
C GLY A 83 -7.80 -3.83 -4.56
N VAL A 84 -7.67 -4.71 -3.57
CA VAL A 84 -8.68 -5.74 -3.26
C VAL A 84 -9.98 -5.09 -2.80
N ASP A 85 -9.92 -4.10 -1.89
CA ASP A 85 -11.10 -3.41 -1.38
C ASP A 85 -11.84 -2.64 -2.50
N ALA A 86 -11.08 -2.02 -3.41
CA ALA A 86 -11.62 -1.35 -4.59
C ALA A 86 -12.29 -2.35 -5.54
N ALA A 87 -11.62 -3.47 -5.86
CA ALA A 87 -12.18 -4.53 -6.70
C ALA A 87 -13.46 -5.12 -6.09
N ALA A 88 -13.46 -5.42 -4.78
CA ALA A 88 -14.62 -5.93 -4.08
C ALA A 88 -15.81 -4.97 -4.12
N THR A 89 -15.56 -3.67 -3.96
CA THR A 89 -16.59 -2.64 -4.05
C THR A 89 -17.13 -2.49 -5.47
N LEU A 90 -16.26 -2.50 -6.49
CA LEU A 90 -16.67 -2.45 -7.89
C LEU A 90 -17.52 -3.66 -8.28
N LEU A 91 -17.16 -4.85 -7.80
CA LEU A 91 -17.92 -6.09 -8.02
C LEU A 91 -19.29 -6.06 -7.33
N ALA A 92 -19.42 -5.38 -6.20
CA ALA A 92 -20.71 -5.16 -5.55
C ALA A 92 -21.61 -4.18 -6.32
N GLY A 93 -21.03 -3.26 -7.10
CA GLY A 93 -21.77 -2.45 -8.06
C GLY A 93 -22.90 -1.61 -7.45
N ASP A 94 -24.12 -1.81 -7.96
CA ASP A 94 -25.32 -1.07 -7.55
C ASP A 94 -25.92 -1.55 -6.22
N ASP A 95 -25.40 -2.64 -5.62
CA ASP A 95 -25.80 -3.09 -4.28
C ASP A 95 -25.26 -2.18 -3.17
N LEU A 96 -24.35 -1.26 -3.49
CA LEU A 96 -23.77 -0.28 -2.57
C LEU A 96 -24.37 1.12 -2.75
N PRO A 97 -24.50 1.90 -1.66
CA PRO A 97 -24.93 3.28 -1.77
C PRO A 97 -23.94 4.12 -2.59
N ALA A 98 -24.42 5.22 -3.19
CA ALA A 98 -23.59 6.13 -3.97
C ALA A 98 -22.37 6.66 -3.18
N SER A 99 -22.49 6.83 -1.86
CA SER A 99 -21.38 7.19 -0.98
C SER A 99 -20.27 6.13 -0.95
N GLY A 100 -20.63 4.84 -0.91
CA GLY A 100 -19.67 3.73 -0.95
C GLY A 100 -18.94 3.65 -2.30
N ARG A 101 -19.67 3.89 -3.39
CA ARG A 101 -19.12 3.94 -4.74
C ARG A 101 -18.17 5.13 -4.94
N LEU A 102 -18.50 6.29 -4.39
CA LEU A 102 -17.64 7.48 -4.39
C LEU A 102 -16.39 7.29 -3.52
N LEU A 103 -16.51 6.61 -2.37
CA LEU A 103 -15.38 6.27 -1.51
C LEU A 103 -14.31 5.45 -2.26
N VAL A 104 -14.75 4.53 -3.13
CA VAL A 104 -13.85 3.75 -3.98
C VAL A 104 -13.32 4.49 -5.20
N GLY A 105 -14.11 5.40 -5.77
CA GLY A 105 -13.58 6.36 -6.74
C GLY A 105 -12.44 7.20 -6.17
N ALA A 106 -12.54 7.60 -4.90
CA ALA A 106 -11.49 8.34 -4.20
C ALA A 106 -10.27 7.45 -3.89
N LEU A 107 -10.46 6.19 -3.47
CA LEU A 107 -9.35 5.25 -3.20
C LEU A 107 -8.63 4.77 -4.48
N ALA A 108 -9.32 4.65 -5.60
CA ALA A 108 -8.71 4.29 -6.89
C ALA A 108 -7.68 5.34 -7.36
N SER A 109 -7.80 6.60 -6.93
CA SER A 109 -6.81 7.65 -7.25
C SER A 109 -5.46 7.45 -6.53
N SER A 110 -5.43 6.72 -5.41
CA SER A 110 -4.20 6.30 -4.71
C SER A 110 -3.30 5.41 -5.59
N GLY A 111 -3.91 4.55 -6.44
CA GLY A 111 -3.19 3.66 -7.35
C GLY A 111 -2.45 4.41 -8.46
N VAL A 112 -2.96 5.56 -8.90
CA VAL A 112 -2.29 6.43 -9.89
C VAL A 112 -1.04 7.07 -9.28
N VAL A 113 -1.13 7.52 -8.03
CA VAL A 113 0.00 8.12 -7.30
C VAL A 113 1.10 7.09 -7.08
N LEU A 114 0.75 5.84 -6.75
CA LEU A 114 1.75 4.79 -6.54
C LEU A 114 2.31 4.21 -7.84
N GLY A 115 1.52 4.15 -8.92
CA GLY A 115 2.03 3.81 -10.26
C GLY A 115 3.09 4.81 -10.75
N ALA A 116 2.91 6.09 -10.43
CA ALA A 116 3.93 7.11 -10.67
C ALA A 116 5.18 6.93 -9.77
N TRP A 117 4.99 6.51 -8.52
CA TRP A 117 6.09 6.27 -7.56
C TRP A 117 6.92 5.01 -7.89
N LEU A 118 6.27 3.90 -8.27
CA LEU A 118 6.93 2.66 -8.68
C LEU A 118 7.72 2.84 -9.98
N ARG A 119 7.18 3.59 -10.94
CA ARG A 119 7.90 3.95 -12.18
C ARG A 119 9.17 4.73 -11.88
N ARG A 120 9.09 5.76 -11.02
CA ARG A 120 10.28 6.50 -10.58
C ARG A 120 11.31 5.61 -9.88
N SER A 121 10.86 4.73 -9.00
CA SER A 121 11.75 3.83 -8.25
C SER A 121 12.48 2.83 -9.14
N ALA A 122 11.85 2.41 -10.24
CA ALA A 122 12.48 1.58 -11.27
C ALA A 122 13.46 2.37 -12.14
N GLU A 123 13.18 3.65 -12.40
CA GLU A 123 14.09 4.56 -13.12
C GLU A 123 15.34 4.94 -12.30
N THR A 124 15.25 4.94 -10.96
CA THR A 124 16.39 5.17 -10.04
C THR A 124 17.03 3.89 -9.48
N GLY A 125 16.70 2.71 -10.01
CA GLY A 125 17.41 1.48 -9.65
C GLY A 125 18.91 1.64 -9.93
N PRO A 126 19.82 1.14 -9.05
CA PRO A 126 21.24 1.28 -9.28
C PRO A 126 21.59 0.75 -10.67
N ALA A 127 22.34 1.54 -11.44
CA ALA A 127 22.98 1.05 -12.65
C ALA A 127 23.58 -0.32 -12.30
N ALA A 128 23.21 -1.35 -13.07
CA ALA A 128 23.83 -2.66 -12.97
C ALA A 128 25.34 -2.42 -12.82
N PRO A 129 26.02 -3.06 -11.85
CA PRO A 129 27.43 -2.78 -11.60
C PRO A 129 28.14 -2.82 -12.94
N GLU A 130 28.61 -1.65 -13.41
CA GLU A 130 29.51 -1.60 -14.55
C GLU A 130 30.64 -2.51 -14.13
N ALA A 131 30.74 -3.66 -14.81
CA ALA A 131 31.86 -4.56 -14.68
C ALA A 131 33.09 -3.68 -14.85
N THR A 132 33.71 -3.35 -13.71
CA THR A 132 34.80 -2.39 -13.68
C THR A 132 35.88 -3.01 -14.56
N GLU A 133 36.55 -2.22 -15.40
CA GLU A 133 37.63 -2.68 -16.31
C GLU A 133 38.63 -3.64 -15.64
N HIS A 134 38.74 -3.58 -14.31
CA HIS A 134 39.46 -4.51 -13.46
C HIS A 134 39.02 -5.99 -13.59
N ASP A 135 37.72 -6.30 -13.69
CA ASP A 135 37.20 -7.66 -13.85
C ASP A 135 37.43 -8.21 -15.27
N ALA A 136 37.40 -7.32 -16.29
CA ALA A 136 37.76 -7.69 -17.67
C ALA A 136 39.26 -7.97 -17.81
N ALA A 137 40.11 -7.23 -17.08
CA ALA A 137 41.56 -7.45 -17.05
C ALA A 137 41.93 -8.80 -16.36
N LEU A 138 41.21 -9.19 -15.31
CA LEU A 138 41.41 -10.48 -14.64
C LEU A 138 40.94 -11.66 -15.49
N ALA A 139 39.85 -11.52 -16.24
CA ALA A 139 39.38 -12.53 -17.18
C ALA A 139 40.32 -12.70 -18.40
N GLY A 140 40.95 -11.62 -18.88
CA GLY A 140 41.92 -11.65 -19.96
C GLY A 140 43.30 -12.23 -19.55
N ALA A 141 43.69 -12.08 -18.28
CA ALA A 141 44.94 -12.67 -17.77
C ALA A 141 44.83 -14.20 -17.58
N ALA A 142 43.64 -14.71 -17.22
CA ALA A 142 43.41 -16.13 -17.00
C ALA A 142 43.42 -16.98 -18.29
N SER A 143 43.18 -16.36 -19.46
CA SER A 143 43.16 -17.06 -20.76
C SER A 143 44.53 -17.17 -21.44
N LEU A 144 45.58 -16.54 -20.90
CA LEU A 144 46.94 -16.58 -21.45
C LEU A 144 47.88 -17.58 -20.73
N THR A 145 47.40 -18.28 -19.71
CA THR A 145 48.22 -19.21 -18.88
C THR A 145 47.67 -20.64 -18.85
N SER A 146 47.18 -21.15 -19.99
CA SER A 146 46.99 -22.60 -20.16
C SER A 146 47.98 -23.10 -21.23
N PRO A 147 48.92 -24.00 -20.87
CA PRO A 147 49.93 -24.56 -21.78
C PRO A 147 49.33 -25.57 -22.77
#